data_AF-A0A1Z7ZSW9-F1
#
_entry.id   AF-A0A1Z7ZSW9-F1
#
_cell.length_a   1.000
_cell.length_b   1.000
_cell.length_c   1.000
_cell.angle_alpha   90.00
_cell.angle_beta   90.00
_cell.angle_gamma   90.00
#
_symmetry.space_group_name_H-M   'P 1'
#
loop_
_entity.id
_entity.type
_entity.pdbx_description
1 polymer ?
#
loop_
_entity_poly.entity_id
_entity_poly.type
_entity_poly.pdbx_seq_one_letter_code
_entity_poly.pdbx_strand_id
1 'polypeptide(L)'
;MKIDDLIDLLDSNQIENKFDKLIAERIIEAERDWIVSITDLREFIIILEKEIGNEVTKENLELLLLKYNKKGVLNNSWKVESVSYLLDIFEWTGYSNLKLVFESLSNRLISIQKTPKIEIIEKKGFPTIKLYENHFEIKAIDYWEFRGFKYSELKELKLVNPKNNWWYRLYIATSWAGRVFAGDDPIKLKVIKKNNGDWEYQTSSKYNLEFRKVIMEINNRIKNTIANAV
;
A
#
# COMPACT_ATOMS: atom_id res chain seq x y z
N MET A 1 0.37 16.43 0.27
CA MET A 1 0.61 15.08 -0.27
C MET A 1 1.91 15.18 -1.02
N LYS A 2 2.84 14.26 -0.79
CA LYS A 2 4.15 14.35 -1.42
C LYS A 2 4.04 14.00 -2.91
N ILE A 3 4.95 14.53 -3.71
CA ILE A 3 5.06 14.16 -5.12
C ILE A 3 5.41 12.67 -5.25
N ASP A 4 6.31 12.16 -4.41
CA ASP A 4 6.67 10.73 -4.37
C ASP A 4 5.45 9.83 -4.14
N ASP A 5 4.54 10.21 -3.23
CA ASP A 5 3.32 9.46 -2.97
C ASP A 5 2.41 9.38 -4.22
N LEU A 6 2.42 10.44 -5.04
CA LEU A 6 1.66 10.52 -6.29
C LEU A 6 2.26 9.60 -7.36
N ILE A 7 3.60 9.58 -7.47
CA ILE A 7 4.35 8.69 -8.36
C ILE A 7 4.07 7.23 -8.01
N ASP A 8 4.20 6.86 -6.72
CA ASP A 8 3.93 5.51 -6.24
C ASP A 8 2.52 5.03 -6.61
N LEU A 9 1.52 5.91 -6.49
CA LEU A 9 0.12 5.60 -6.83
C LEU A 9 -0.09 5.38 -8.33
N LEU A 10 0.62 6.12 -9.19
CA LEU A 10 0.58 5.96 -10.63
C LEU A 10 1.30 4.68 -11.08
N ASP A 11 2.50 4.43 -10.56
CA ASP A 11 3.32 3.27 -10.90
C ASP A 11 2.66 1.96 -10.45
N SER A 12 2.00 1.97 -9.30
CA SER A 12 1.22 0.84 -8.81
C SER A 12 -0.16 0.71 -9.47
N ASN A 13 -0.52 1.62 -10.38
CA ASN A 13 -1.80 1.70 -11.09
C ASN A 13 -3.01 1.63 -10.14
N GLN A 14 -2.91 2.31 -9.00
CA GLN A 14 -3.95 2.33 -7.95
C GLN A 14 -5.02 3.41 -8.19
N ILE A 15 -4.77 4.37 -9.07
CA ILE A 15 -5.71 5.44 -9.42
C ILE A 15 -6.66 4.93 -10.52
N GLU A 16 -7.86 4.46 -10.14
CA GLU A 16 -8.85 3.95 -11.09
C GLU A 16 -9.51 5.06 -11.92
N ASN A 17 -9.71 6.24 -11.32
CA ASN A 17 -10.37 7.35 -11.99
C ASN A 17 -9.44 7.93 -13.08
N LYS A 18 -9.90 7.88 -14.33
CA LYS A 18 -9.16 8.37 -15.51
C LYS A 18 -8.71 9.82 -15.37
N PHE A 19 -9.59 10.71 -14.87
CA PHE A 19 -9.26 12.12 -14.74
C PHE A 19 -8.29 12.37 -13.59
N ASP A 20 -8.45 11.70 -12.45
CA ASP A 20 -7.47 11.78 -11.36
C ASP A 20 -6.09 11.33 -11.81
N LYS A 21 -6.02 10.30 -12.66
CA LYS A 21 -4.77 9.84 -13.28
C LYS A 21 -4.14 10.91 -14.18
N LEU A 22 -4.91 11.50 -15.08
CA LEU A 22 -4.43 12.57 -15.98
C LEU A 22 -3.96 13.81 -15.21
N ILE A 23 -4.70 14.20 -14.16
CA ILE A 23 -4.32 15.33 -13.30
C ILE A 23 -2.99 15.01 -12.62
N ALA A 24 -2.84 13.80 -12.05
CA ALA A 24 -1.62 13.40 -11.37
C ALA A 24 -0.40 13.39 -12.32
N GLU A 25 -0.58 12.86 -13.53
CA GLU A 25 0.45 12.87 -14.58
C GLU A 25 0.90 14.30 -14.92
N ARG A 26 -0.04 15.23 -15.15
CA ARG A 26 0.31 16.63 -15.45
C ARG A 26 1.00 17.35 -14.30
N ILE A 27 0.64 17.03 -13.06
CA ILE A 27 1.32 17.58 -11.89
C ILE A 27 2.79 17.16 -11.87
N ILE A 28 3.08 15.89 -12.13
CA ILE A 28 4.46 15.35 -12.15
C ILE A 28 5.25 15.94 -13.32
N GLU A 29 4.66 16.01 -14.50
CA GLU A 29 5.30 16.66 -15.65
C GLU A 29 5.60 18.13 -15.38
N ALA A 30 4.66 18.84 -14.75
CA ALA A 30 4.85 20.23 -14.34
C ALA A 30 5.97 20.38 -13.30
N GLU A 31 6.06 19.49 -12.31
CA GLU A 31 7.13 19.53 -11.32
C GLU A 31 8.49 19.26 -11.95
N ARG A 32 8.59 18.24 -12.81
CA ARG A 32 9.83 17.84 -13.48
C ARG A 32 10.42 18.96 -14.34
N ASP A 33 9.54 19.70 -15.02
CA ASP A 33 9.94 20.80 -15.89
C ASP A 33 10.02 22.14 -15.11
N TRP A 34 9.87 22.10 -13.78
CA TRP A 34 10.16 23.24 -12.92
C TRP A 34 11.65 23.34 -12.60
N ILE A 35 12.13 24.57 -12.34
CA ILE A 35 13.58 24.84 -12.19
C ILE A 35 14.17 24.34 -10.86
N VAL A 36 13.32 24.10 -9.87
CA VAL A 36 13.68 23.62 -8.54
C VAL A 36 12.86 22.38 -8.27
N SER A 37 13.48 21.35 -7.69
CA SER A 37 12.73 20.17 -7.24
C SER A 37 11.76 20.56 -6.15
N ILE A 38 10.53 20.06 -6.26
CA ILE A 38 9.42 20.34 -5.35
C ILE A 38 8.98 19.03 -4.73
N THR A 39 8.87 19.00 -3.40
CA THR A 39 8.64 17.74 -2.69
C THR A 39 7.17 17.49 -2.37
N ASP A 40 6.37 18.55 -2.28
CA ASP A 40 4.97 18.49 -1.88
C ASP A 40 4.09 19.43 -2.71
N LEU A 41 2.84 19.00 -2.96
CA LEU A 41 1.86 19.77 -3.74
C LEU A 41 1.61 21.17 -3.17
N ARG A 42 1.60 21.32 -1.84
CA ARG A 42 1.41 22.63 -1.19
C ARG A 42 2.62 23.54 -1.42
N GLU A 43 3.82 22.98 -1.38
CA GLU A 43 5.04 23.71 -1.70
C GLU A 43 4.99 24.23 -3.15
N PHE A 44 4.50 23.41 -4.09
CA PHE A 44 4.32 23.83 -5.48
C PHE A 44 3.38 25.04 -5.59
N ILE A 45 2.22 24.99 -4.94
CA ILE A 45 1.28 26.12 -4.91
C ILE A 45 1.95 27.39 -4.37
N ILE A 46 2.67 27.29 -3.25
CA ILE A 46 3.34 28.46 -2.63
C ILE A 46 4.36 29.08 -3.59
N ILE A 47 5.12 28.25 -4.32
CA ILE A 47 6.10 28.73 -5.30
C ILE A 47 5.39 29.46 -6.46
N LEU A 48 4.28 28.90 -6.97
CA LEU A 48 3.49 29.52 -8.03
C LEU A 48 2.86 30.83 -7.58
N GLU A 49 2.27 30.87 -6.38
CA GLU A 49 1.69 32.10 -5.81
C GLU A 49 2.73 33.21 -5.70
N LYS A 50 3.99 32.87 -5.37
CA LYS A 50 5.10 33.82 -5.32
C LYS A 50 5.51 34.35 -6.70
N GLU A 51 5.51 33.50 -7.74
CA GLU A 51 5.84 33.89 -9.12
C GLU A 51 4.75 34.76 -9.76
N ILE A 52 3.49 34.47 -9.43
CA ILE A 52 2.31 35.20 -9.87
C ILE A 52 2.16 36.52 -9.09
N GLY A 53 2.42 36.48 -7.77
CA GLY A 53 2.09 37.54 -6.82
C GLY A 53 0.63 37.54 -6.38
N ASN A 54 -0.11 36.45 -6.63
CA ASN A 54 -1.54 36.27 -6.31
C ASN A 54 -1.89 34.78 -6.28
N GLU A 55 -3.15 34.43 -6.05
CA GLU A 55 -3.67 33.06 -6.09
C GLU A 55 -3.47 32.37 -7.45
N VAL A 56 -3.29 31.05 -7.42
CA VAL A 56 -3.04 30.21 -8.61
C VAL A 56 -4.35 29.85 -9.33
N THR A 57 -5.04 30.86 -9.88
CA THR A 57 -6.23 30.66 -10.72
C THR A 57 -5.84 30.36 -12.17
N LYS A 58 -6.80 29.83 -12.96
CA LYS A 58 -6.60 29.62 -14.41
C LYS A 58 -6.17 30.92 -15.10
N GLU A 59 -6.87 32.03 -14.87
CA GLU A 59 -6.54 33.30 -15.53
C GLU A 59 -5.15 33.81 -15.11
N ASN A 60 -4.79 33.68 -13.84
CA ASN A 60 -3.48 34.12 -13.35
C ASN A 60 -2.33 33.26 -13.91
N LEU A 61 -2.55 31.96 -14.11
CA LEU A 61 -1.58 31.08 -14.78
C LEU A 61 -1.46 31.40 -16.28
N GLU A 62 -2.55 31.72 -16.97
CA GLU A 62 -2.51 32.17 -18.37
C GLU A 62 -1.70 33.48 -18.51
N LEU A 63 -1.88 34.43 -17.58
CA LEU A 63 -1.09 35.66 -17.53
C LEU A 63 0.39 35.36 -17.24
N LEU A 64 0.69 34.41 -16.36
CA LEU A 64 2.06 33.97 -16.08
C LEU A 64 2.71 33.35 -17.33
N LEU A 65 1.98 32.49 -18.05
CA LEU A 65 2.43 31.88 -19.30
C LEU A 65 2.76 32.94 -20.36
N LEU A 66 1.89 33.93 -20.55
CA LEU A 66 2.12 35.06 -21.45
C LEU A 66 3.36 35.87 -21.04
N LYS A 67 3.59 36.08 -19.74
CA LYS A 67 4.78 36.77 -19.20
C LYS A 67 6.06 36.00 -19.52
N TYR A 68 6.06 34.68 -19.38
CA TYR A 68 7.23 33.85 -19.72
C TYR A 68 7.52 33.84 -21.23
N ASN A 69 6.48 33.74 -22.06
CA ASN A 69 6.61 33.78 -23.52
C ASN A 69 7.15 35.13 -24.04
N LYS A 70 6.73 36.25 -23.44
CA LYS A 70 7.18 37.60 -23.85
C LYS A 70 8.65 37.90 -23.52
N LYS A 71 9.22 37.26 -22.50
CA LYS A 71 10.60 37.54 -22.02
C LYS A 71 11.71 36.83 -22.81
N GLY A 72 11.37 36.16 -23.92
CA GLY A 72 12.31 35.42 -24.75
C GLY A 72 12.41 33.95 -24.33
N VAL A 73 12.20 33.06 -25.30
CA VAL A 73 12.04 31.60 -25.14
C VAL A 73 13.28 30.93 -24.51
N LEU A 74 14.47 31.50 -24.66
CA LEU A 74 15.74 30.85 -24.31
C LEU A 74 15.96 30.63 -22.80
N ASN A 75 15.34 31.41 -21.91
CA ASN A 75 15.56 31.28 -20.46
C ASN A 75 14.35 30.74 -19.67
N ASN A 76 13.19 30.55 -20.32
CA ASN A 76 11.96 30.13 -19.63
C ASN A 76 11.30 28.90 -20.25
N SER A 77 11.95 28.19 -21.18
CA SER A 77 11.34 27.06 -21.91
C SER A 77 10.68 26.04 -20.98
N TRP A 78 11.40 25.58 -19.95
CA TRP A 78 10.86 24.60 -19.00
C TRP A 78 9.73 25.17 -18.13
N LYS A 79 9.82 26.46 -17.75
CA LYS A 79 8.72 27.14 -17.03
C LYS A 79 7.46 27.27 -17.89
N VAL A 80 7.61 27.46 -19.20
CA VAL A 80 6.49 27.50 -20.14
C VAL A 80 5.83 26.12 -20.25
N GLU A 81 6.61 25.05 -20.37
CA GLU A 81 6.09 23.66 -20.39
C GLU A 81 5.36 23.34 -19.09
N SER A 82 6.01 23.60 -17.95
CA SER A 82 5.43 23.36 -16.64
C SER A 82 4.09 24.07 -16.43
N VAL A 83 4.02 25.38 -16.71
CA VAL A 83 2.76 26.14 -16.59
C VAL A 83 1.70 25.64 -17.58
N SER A 84 2.10 25.18 -18.77
CA SER A 84 1.16 24.63 -19.75
C SER A 84 0.51 23.33 -19.25
N TYR A 85 1.28 22.41 -18.66
CA TYR A 85 0.70 21.21 -18.05
C TYR A 85 -0.25 21.53 -16.90
N LEU A 86 0.06 22.54 -16.08
CA LEU A 86 -0.84 22.99 -15.02
C LEU A 86 -2.14 23.60 -15.57
N LEU A 87 -2.08 24.23 -16.74
CA LEU A 87 -3.27 24.76 -17.40
C LEU A 87 -4.16 23.64 -17.96
N ASP A 88 -3.57 22.56 -18.48
CA ASP A 88 -4.32 21.40 -18.99
C ASP A 88 -5.23 20.77 -17.90
N ILE A 89 -4.82 20.83 -16.63
CA ILE A 89 -5.59 20.33 -15.50
C ILE A 89 -6.98 20.98 -15.42
N PHE A 90 -7.12 22.25 -15.78
CA PHE A 90 -8.41 22.95 -15.76
C PHE A 90 -9.39 22.44 -16.83
N GLU A 91 -8.91 21.78 -17.88
CA GLU A 91 -9.79 21.19 -18.90
C GLU A 91 -10.52 19.94 -18.39
N TRP A 92 -10.01 19.32 -17.32
CA TRP A 92 -10.61 18.14 -16.69
C TRP A 92 -11.26 18.43 -15.35
N THR A 93 -11.10 19.67 -14.87
CA THR A 93 -11.55 20.05 -13.53
C THR A 93 -12.48 21.24 -13.63
N GLY A 94 -13.69 21.13 -13.06
CA GLY A 94 -14.63 22.27 -12.96
C GLY A 94 -14.18 23.34 -11.96
N TYR A 95 -12.92 23.31 -11.50
CA TYR A 95 -12.35 24.24 -10.55
C TYR A 95 -11.74 25.43 -11.30
N SER A 96 -11.69 26.60 -10.67
CA SER A 96 -10.99 27.78 -11.19
C SER A 96 -9.64 28.02 -10.54
N ASN A 97 -9.30 27.26 -9.49
CA ASN A 97 -8.12 27.44 -8.66
C ASN A 97 -7.38 26.11 -8.46
N LEU A 98 -6.07 26.11 -8.78
CA LEU A 98 -5.23 24.91 -8.75
C LEU A 98 -5.07 24.34 -7.32
N LYS A 99 -5.08 25.20 -6.30
CA LYS A 99 -5.02 24.78 -4.91
C LYS A 99 -6.20 23.87 -4.55
N LEU A 100 -7.41 24.24 -4.98
CA LEU A 100 -8.61 23.43 -4.76
C LEU A 100 -8.53 22.10 -5.51
N VAL A 101 -7.96 22.10 -6.73
CA VAL A 101 -7.71 20.87 -7.47
C VAL A 101 -6.78 19.95 -6.68
N PHE A 102 -5.64 20.46 -6.21
CA PHE A 102 -4.64 19.68 -5.49
C PHE A 102 -5.17 19.15 -4.16
N GLU A 103 -5.93 19.94 -3.42
CA GLU A 103 -6.59 19.52 -2.18
C GLU A 103 -7.64 18.43 -2.45
N SER A 104 -8.47 18.63 -3.47
CA SER A 104 -9.53 17.69 -3.88
C SER A 104 -8.95 16.35 -4.32
N LEU A 105 -7.91 16.38 -5.16
CA LEU A 105 -7.16 15.20 -5.59
C LEU A 105 -6.51 14.50 -4.40
N SER A 106 -5.76 15.24 -3.56
CA SER A 106 -5.09 14.69 -2.38
C SER A 106 -6.07 13.95 -1.47
N ASN A 107 -7.24 14.53 -1.22
CA ASN A 107 -8.25 13.90 -0.38
C ASN A 107 -8.78 12.58 -0.96
N ARG A 108 -9.02 12.52 -2.28
CA ARG A 108 -9.41 11.28 -2.96
C ARG A 108 -8.28 10.25 -2.93
N LEU A 109 -7.05 10.63 -3.22
CA LEU A 109 -5.92 9.70 -3.29
C LEU A 109 -5.46 9.20 -1.90
N ILE A 110 -5.53 10.03 -0.86
CA ILE A 110 -5.33 9.60 0.53
C ILE A 110 -6.36 8.53 0.90
N SER A 111 -7.60 8.62 0.39
CA SER A 111 -8.60 7.58 0.64
C SER A 111 -8.22 6.24 -0.02
N ILE A 112 -7.55 6.26 -1.18
CA ILE A 112 -7.01 5.08 -1.85
C ILE A 112 -5.88 4.46 -1.03
N GLN A 113 -4.95 5.27 -0.51
CA GLN A 113 -3.88 4.80 0.39
C GLN A 113 -4.43 4.22 1.71
N LYS A 114 -5.56 4.74 2.19
CA LYS A 114 -6.30 4.18 3.34
C LYS A 114 -7.14 2.96 2.99
N THR A 115 -7.33 2.67 1.70
CA THR A 115 -8.02 1.46 1.26
C THR A 115 -7.01 0.32 1.40
N PRO A 116 -7.24 -0.66 2.30
CA PRO A 116 -6.22 -1.64 2.62
C PRO A 116 -5.88 -2.45 1.36
N LYS A 117 -4.58 -2.51 1.03
CA LYS A 117 -4.06 -3.44 0.02
C LYS A 117 -4.40 -4.86 0.46
N ILE A 118 -5.47 -5.43 -0.10
CA ILE A 118 -5.88 -6.81 0.17
C ILE A 118 -4.91 -7.71 -0.58
N GLU A 119 -3.91 -8.23 0.12
CA GLU A 119 -3.09 -9.32 -0.41
C GLU A 119 -3.79 -10.64 -0.10
N ILE A 120 -4.31 -11.30 -1.14
CA ILE A 120 -4.96 -12.61 -1.04
C ILE A 120 -3.94 -13.68 -1.43
N ILE A 121 -3.63 -14.58 -0.51
CA ILE A 121 -2.80 -15.75 -0.80
C ILE A 121 -3.66 -16.99 -0.79
N GLU A 122 -3.86 -17.55 -1.99
CA GLU A 122 -4.58 -18.79 -2.20
C GLU A 122 -3.64 -19.81 -2.83
N LYS A 123 -3.31 -20.86 -2.07
CA LYS A 123 -2.49 -21.96 -2.56
C LYS A 123 -3.08 -23.29 -2.12
N LYS A 124 -3.20 -24.22 -3.07
CA LYS A 124 -3.69 -25.57 -2.81
C LYS A 124 -2.89 -26.22 -1.66
N GLY A 125 -3.61 -26.68 -0.63
CA GLY A 125 -3.03 -27.30 0.56
C GLY A 125 -2.54 -26.31 1.64
N PHE A 126 -2.81 -25.01 1.51
CA PHE A 126 -2.51 -24.00 2.52
C PHE A 126 -3.79 -23.24 2.90
N PRO A 127 -3.89 -22.71 4.13
CA PRO A 127 -4.95 -21.77 4.49
C PRO A 127 -4.95 -20.55 3.58
N THR A 128 -6.13 -20.04 3.22
CA THR A 128 -6.24 -18.77 2.50
C THR A 128 -6.10 -17.63 3.50
N ILE A 129 -5.20 -16.68 3.22
CA ILE A 129 -4.97 -15.52 4.07
C ILE A 129 -5.25 -14.25 3.28
N LYS A 130 -6.01 -13.33 3.88
CA LYS A 130 -6.18 -11.96 3.41
C LYS A 130 -5.52 -11.01 4.39
N LEU A 131 -4.59 -10.19 3.91
CA LEU A 131 -3.94 -9.18 4.72
C LEU A 131 -4.67 -7.85 4.62
N TYR A 132 -4.92 -7.24 5.77
CA TYR A 132 -5.39 -5.85 5.89
C TYR A 132 -4.37 -5.06 6.73
N GLU A 133 -4.58 -3.75 6.83
CA GLU A 133 -3.67 -2.84 7.53
C GLU A 133 -3.57 -3.14 9.04
N ASN A 134 -4.70 -3.36 9.71
CA ASN A 134 -4.78 -3.53 11.16
C ASN A 134 -5.17 -4.95 11.61
N HIS A 135 -5.50 -5.83 10.67
CA HIS A 135 -5.87 -7.22 10.92
C HIS A 135 -5.53 -8.10 9.72
N PHE A 136 -5.65 -9.40 9.89
CA PHE A 136 -5.73 -10.34 8.77
C PHE A 136 -6.95 -11.25 8.95
N GLU A 137 -7.39 -11.83 7.86
CA GLU A 137 -8.38 -12.89 7.85
C GLU A 137 -7.75 -14.18 7.35
N ILE A 138 -8.13 -15.30 7.95
CA ILE A 138 -7.66 -16.63 7.56
C ILE A 138 -8.83 -17.59 7.44
N LYS A 139 -8.80 -18.41 6.41
CA LYS A 139 -9.78 -19.46 6.13
C LYS A 139 -9.06 -20.81 6.03
N ALA A 140 -9.60 -21.83 6.70
CA ALA A 140 -9.06 -23.19 6.63
C ALA A 140 -9.23 -23.82 5.24
N ILE A 141 -8.48 -24.89 4.95
CA ILE A 141 -8.48 -25.54 3.62
C ILE A 141 -9.86 -26.09 3.25
N ASP A 142 -10.59 -26.59 4.25
CA ASP A 142 -11.86 -27.30 4.16
C ASP A 142 -13.05 -26.51 4.74
N TYR A 143 -12.86 -25.21 5.04
CA TYR A 143 -13.89 -24.36 5.62
C TYR A 143 -14.16 -23.13 4.74
N TRP A 144 -15.41 -22.68 4.67
CA TRP A 144 -15.83 -21.61 3.76
C TRP A 144 -15.75 -20.20 4.38
N GLU A 145 -15.80 -20.09 5.72
CA GLU A 145 -15.78 -18.79 6.40
C GLU A 145 -14.36 -18.34 6.75
N PHE A 146 -14.13 -17.04 6.61
CA PHE A 146 -12.93 -16.37 7.10
C PHE A 146 -13.08 -16.02 8.58
N ARG A 147 -11.99 -16.17 9.34
CA ARG A 147 -11.86 -15.68 10.71
C ARG A 147 -10.87 -14.52 10.75
N GLY A 148 -11.29 -13.40 11.33
CA GLY A 148 -10.45 -12.20 11.49
C GLY A 148 -9.62 -12.20 12.77
N PHE A 149 -8.40 -11.67 12.68
CA PHE A 149 -7.49 -11.46 13.80
C PHE A 149 -6.81 -10.10 13.72
N LYS A 150 -7.01 -9.24 14.73
CA LYS A 150 -6.33 -7.94 14.85
C LYS A 150 -4.89 -8.13 15.28
N TYR A 151 -3.94 -7.43 14.64
CA TYR A 151 -2.51 -7.56 14.99
C TYR A 151 -2.24 -7.14 16.44
N SER A 152 -2.99 -6.17 16.98
CA SER A 152 -2.85 -5.68 18.35
C SER A 152 -3.18 -6.72 19.42
N GLU A 153 -4.00 -7.73 19.11
CA GLU A 153 -4.38 -8.81 20.03
C GLU A 153 -3.42 -10.00 20.00
N LEU A 154 -2.51 -10.03 19.03
CA LEU A 154 -1.68 -11.19 18.75
C LEU A 154 -0.31 -11.09 19.39
N LYS A 155 0.21 -12.26 19.75
CA LYS A 155 1.58 -12.45 20.21
C LYS A 155 2.48 -12.84 19.04
N GLU A 156 2.08 -13.87 18.29
CA GLU A 156 2.83 -14.38 17.14
C GLU A 156 1.98 -15.33 16.30
N LEU A 157 2.44 -15.56 15.06
CA LEU A 157 2.06 -16.70 14.23
C LEU A 157 3.27 -17.63 14.08
N LYS A 158 3.06 -18.93 14.25
CA LYS A 158 4.15 -19.92 14.11
C LYS A 158 3.73 -21.18 13.38
N LEU A 159 4.66 -21.72 12.60
CA LEU A 159 4.52 -23.05 12.01
C LEU A 159 5.04 -24.10 12.99
N VAL A 160 4.16 -25.02 13.39
CA VAL A 160 4.46 -26.12 14.30
C VAL A 160 4.52 -27.40 13.51
N ASN A 161 5.69 -28.03 13.52
CA ASN A 161 5.84 -29.38 12.99
C ASN A 161 5.62 -30.38 14.15
N PRO A 162 4.54 -31.20 14.13
CA PRO A 162 4.28 -32.18 15.18
C PRO A 162 5.43 -33.18 15.36
N LYS A 163 6.23 -33.43 14.30
CA LYS A 163 7.40 -34.32 14.32
C LYS A 163 8.53 -33.85 15.26
N ASN A 164 8.54 -32.58 15.63
CA ASN A 164 9.52 -32.02 16.56
C ASN A 164 9.12 -32.20 18.04
N ASN A 165 7.93 -32.72 18.33
CA ASN A 165 7.46 -32.93 19.69
C ASN A 165 7.90 -34.30 20.23
N TRP A 166 8.34 -34.35 21.49
CA TRP A 166 8.92 -35.55 22.09
C TRP A 166 7.89 -36.68 22.27
N TRP A 167 6.64 -36.36 22.64
CA TRP A 167 5.54 -37.33 22.72
C TRP A 167 5.21 -37.95 21.36
N TYR A 168 5.37 -37.19 20.28
CA TYR A 168 5.14 -37.68 18.92
C TYR A 168 6.22 -38.67 18.49
N ARG A 169 7.49 -38.43 18.89
CA ARG A 169 8.58 -39.40 18.70
C ARG A 169 8.33 -40.69 19.48
N LEU A 170 7.80 -40.58 20.71
CA LEU A 170 7.42 -41.74 21.52
C LEU A 170 6.29 -42.54 20.86
N TYR A 171 5.27 -41.88 20.32
CA TYR A 171 4.16 -42.51 19.60
C TYR A 171 4.63 -43.29 18.36
N ILE A 172 5.53 -42.71 17.55
CA ILE A 172 6.13 -43.43 16.41
C ILE A 172 6.94 -44.64 16.86
N ALA A 173 7.70 -44.50 17.96
CA ALA A 173 8.52 -45.59 18.45
C ALA A 173 7.68 -46.79 18.92
N THR A 174 6.49 -46.55 19.47
CA THR A 174 5.69 -47.59 20.14
C THR A 174 4.48 -48.10 19.35
N SER A 175 3.99 -47.37 18.34
CA SER A 175 2.79 -47.74 17.57
C SER A 175 3.11 -48.16 16.13
N TRP A 176 2.57 -49.31 15.69
CA TRP A 176 2.65 -49.73 14.28
C TRP A 176 1.98 -48.72 13.33
N ALA A 177 0.79 -48.22 13.69
CA ALA A 177 0.12 -47.16 12.94
C ALA A 177 0.95 -45.86 12.92
N GLY A 178 1.60 -45.53 14.05
CA GLY A 178 2.51 -44.39 14.13
C GLY A 178 3.70 -44.51 13.18
N ARG A 179 4.26 -45.71 12.98
CA ARG A 179 5.36 -45.93 12.02
C ARG A 179 4.92 -45.83 10.56
N VAL A 180 3.72 -46.30 10.24
CA VAL A 180 3.19 -46.34 8.86
C VAL A 180 2.69 -44.97 8.40
N PHE A 181 2.00 -44.22 9.27
CA PHE A 181 1.30 -42.98 8.88
C PHE A 181 2.03 -41.68 9.27
N ALA A 182 3.14 -41.73 10.03
CA ALA A 182 3.87 -40.53 10.47
C ALA A 182 4.52 -39.69 9.34
N GLY A 183 4.58 -40.21 8.12
CA GLY A 183 5.03 -39.47 6.94
C GLY A 183 4.10 -38.29 6.60
N ASP A 184 2.80 -38.48 6.80
CA ASP A 184 1.75 -37.68 6.17
C ASP A 184 1.14 -36.60 7.06
N ASP A 185 1.59 -36.50 8.31
CA ASP A 185 1.07 -35.52 9.26
C ASP A 185 1.34 -34.07 8.79
N PRO A 186 0.28 -33.25 8.63
CA PRO A 186 0.40 -31.89 8.13
C PRO A 186 1.11 -31.00 9.16
N ILE A 187 1.84 -30.01 8.65
CA ILE A 187 2.33 -28.92 9.50
C ILE A 187 1.12 -28.13 9.98
N LYS A 188 1.19 -27.55 11.18
CA LYS A 188 0.12 -26.70 11.70
C LYS A 188 0.57 -25.25 11.74
N LEU A 189 -0.26 -24.33 11.26
CA LEU A 189 -0.10 -22.90 11.51
C LEU A 189 -0.86 -22.55 12.79
N LYS A 190 -0.14 -22.06 13.80
CA LYS A 190 -0.72 -21.55 15.04
C LYS A 190 -0.81 -20.03 15.01
N VAL A 191 -1.99 -19.50 15.32
CA VAL A 191 -2.22 -18.08 15.61
C VAL A 191 -2.36 -17.94 17.12
N ILE A 192 -1.45 -17.20 17.78
CA ILE A 192 -1.41 -17.10 19.25
C ILE A 192 -1.76 -15.67 19.66
N LYS A 193 -2.76 -15.53 20.53
CA LYS A 193 -3.15 -14.26 21.14
C LYS A 193 -2.30 -13.94 22.37
N LYS A 194 -2.24 -12.66 22.74
CA LYS A 194 -1.55 -12.18 23.94
C LYS A 194 -2.09 -12.78 25.24
N ASN A 195 -3.38 -13.18 25.25
CA ASN A 195 -4.01 -13.89 26.37
C ASN A 195 -3.76 -15.41 26.38
N ASN A 196 -2.81 -15.90 25.57
CA ASN A 196 -2.47 -17.32 25.38
C ASN A 196 -3.57 -18.18 24.73
N GLY A 197 -4.68 -17.61 24.24
CA GLY A 197 -5.59 -18.34 23.36
C GLY A 197 -4.92 -18.63 22.01
N ASP A 198 -5.05 -19.84 21.49
CA ASP A 198 -4.50 -20.23 20.20
C ASP A 198 -5.54 -20.86 19.25
N TRP A 199 -5.28 -20.69 17.95
CA TRP A 199 -6.02 -21.32 16.86
C TRP A 199 -5.04 -22.08 15.98
N GLU A 200 -5.43 -23.29 15.58
CA GLU A 200 -4.63 -24.14 14.71
C GLU A 200 -5.28 -24.29 13.34
N TYR A 201 -4.49 -24.10 12.29
CA TYR A 201 -4.88 -24.34 10.90
C TYR A 201 -3.99 -25.41 10.31
N GLN A 202 -4.57 -26.40 9.63
CA GLN A 202 -3.81 -27.37 8.87
C GLN A 202 -3.11 -26.69 7.69
N THR A 203 -1.87 -27.08 7.43
CA THR A 203 -1.10 -26.61 6.27
C THR A 203 -0.27 -27.75 5.69
N SER A 204 -0.03 -27.68 4.39
CA SER A 204 0.77 -28.63 3.66
C SER A 204 2.16 -28.78 4.31
N SER A 205 2.64 -30.02 4.35
CA SER A 205 4.00 -30.34 4.78
C SER A 205 5.07 -29.84 3.79
N LYS A 206 4.68 -29.48 2.57
CA LYS A 206 5.58 -28.97 1.53
C LYS A 206 6.02 -27.54 1.83
N TYR A 207 7.30 -27.26 1.59
CA TYR A 207 7.81 -25.90 1.67
C TYR A 207 7.14 -25.00 0.62
N ASN A 208 6.67 -23.82 1.04
CA ASN A 208 6.18 -22.79 0.14
C ASN A 208 6.75 -21.43 0.56
N LEU A 209 7.45 -20.77 -0.36
CA LEU A 209 8.14 -19.51 -0.11
C LEU A 209 7.16 -18.35 0.10
N GLU A 210 6.14 -18.24 -0.74
CA GLU A 210 5.13 -17.17 -0.68
C GLU A 210 4.39 -17.20 0.66
N PHE A 211 3.89 -18.37 1.06
CA PHE A 211 3.21 -18.56 2.34
C PHE A 211 4.10 -18.18 3.52
N ARG A 212 5.40 -18.55 3.49
CA ARG A 212 6.33 -18.17 4.56
C ARG A 212 6.61 -16.67 4.61
N LYS A 213 6.70 -16.00 3.46
CA LYS A 213 6.84 -14.54 3.38
C LYS A 213 5.64 -13.85 4.04
N VAL A 214 4.43 -14.36 3.81
CA VAL A 214 3.20 -13.86 4.44
C VAL A 214 3.21 -14.02 5.96
N ILE A 215 3.59 -15.21 6.46
CA ILE A 215 3.69 -15.42 7.90
C ILE A 215 4.74 -14.48 8.53
N MET A 216 5.85 -14.24 7.84
CA MET A 216 6.88 -13.30 8.29
C MET A 216 6.35 -11.86 8.31
N GLU A 217 5.65 -11.44 7.26
CA GLU A 217 5.02 -10.12 7.15
C GLU A 217 4.00 -9.88 8.27
N ILE A 218 3.10 -10.84 8.53
CA ILE A 218 2.15 -10.76 9.65
C ILE A 218 2.90 -10.58 10.98
N ASN A 219 3.95 -11.37 11.23
CA ASN A 219 4.74 -11.25 12.45
C ASN A 219 5.45 -9.89 12.57
N ASN A 220 5.91 -9.32 11.47
CA ASN A 220 6.48 -7.96 11.47
C ASN A 220 5.42 -6.92 11.83
N ARG A 221 4.21 -7.01 11.28
CA ARG A 221 3.09 -6.12 11.63
C ARG A 221 2.68 -6.23 13.10
N ILE A 222 2.67 -7.44 13.66
CA ILE A 222 2.44 -7.68 15.10
C ILE A 222 3.51 -6.96 15.93
N LYS A 223 4.80 -7.11 15.59
CA LYS A 223 5.91 -6.45 16.30
C LYS A 223 5.82 -4.92 16.22
N ASN A 224 5.57 -4.36 15.05
CA ASN A 224 5.45 -2.91 14.86
C ASN A 224 4.27 -2.33 15.65
N THR A 225 3.16 -3.08 15.74
CA THR A 225 2.00 -2.67 16.56
C THR A 225 2.34 -2.64 18.06
N ILE A 226 3.23 -3.52 18.52
CA ILE A 226 3.71 -3.52 19.92
C ILE A 226 4.66 -2.34 20.16
N ALA A 227 5.59 -2.07 19.24
CA ALA A 227 6.56 -0.99 19.36
C ALA A 227 5.91 0.40 19.42
N ASN A 228 4.80 0.60 18.70
CA ASN A 228 4.06 1.88 18.69
C ASN A 228 3.10 2.04 19.88
N ALA A 229 2.97 1.04 20.76
CA ALA A 229 2.10 1.07 21.93
C ALA A 229 2.86 1.26 23.27
N VAL A 230 4.19 1.35 23.21
CA VAL A 230 5.12 1.60 24.33
C VAL A 230 5.63 3.04 24.22
#